data_AF-A0A175VKI9-F1
#
_entry.id   AF-A0A175VKI9-F1
#
_cell.length_a   1.000
_cell.length_b   1.000
_cell.length_c   1.000
_cell.angle_alpha   90.00
_cell.angle_beta   90.00
_cell.angle_gamma   90.00
#
_symmetry.space_group_name_H-M   'P 1'
#
loop_
_entity.id
_entity.type
_entity.pdbx_description
1 polymer ?
#
loop_
_entity_poly.entity_id
_entity_poly.type
_entity_poly.pdbx_seq_one_letter_code
_entity_poly.pdbx_strand_id
1 'polypeptide(L)'
;MVQNPPAGGFWAQWHGKDRDYLTASLAMLENGLGGVEDELTPALISLLGYGHGLTPSGDDFLLGVLFALENQAHPRRDELIVVLSSLLGRTTDISAAMLRWGAAGHYGERLLQLAAARGDDIFTAIEQVADYGHSSGHDMLCGVRYALSLARERAR
;
A
#
# COMPACT_ATOMS: atom_id res chain seq x y z
N MET A 1 -9.25 -1.88 -11.75
CA MET A 1 -8.33 -0.74 -11.65
C MET A 1 -9.02 0.45 -12.24
N VAL A 2 -8.83 1.63 -11.64
CA VAL A 2 -9.29 2.89 -12.22
C VAL A 2 -8.68 3.03 -13.61
N GLN A 3 -9.46 3.50 -14.58
CA GLN A 3 -8.94 3.71 -15.92
C GLN A 3 -7.92 4.86 -15.90
N ASN A 4 -6.79 4.69 -16.59
CA ASN A 4 -5.71 5.68 -16.72
C ASN A 4 -5.02 6.05 -15.39
N PRO A 5 -4.18 5.16 -14.83
CA PRO A 5 -3.38 5.47 -13.64
C PRO A 5 -2.47 6.69 -13.89
N PRO A 6 -2.31 7.59 -12.90
CA PRO A 6 -1.50 8.80 -13.04
C PRO A 6 -0.06 8.51 -13.48
N ALA A 7 0.45 9.30 -14.41
CA ALA A 7 1.86 9.26 -14.79
C ALA A 7 2.73 9.54 -13.56
N GLY A 8 3.76 8.71 -13.34
CA GLY A 8 4.62 8.80 -12.16
C GLY A 8 4.03 8.18 -10.89
N GLY A 9 2.80 7.66 -10.88
CA GLY A 9 2.27 6.86 -9.78
C GLY A 9 2.90 5.46 -9.70
N PHE A 10 2.70 4.77 -8.58
CA PHE A 10 3.23 3.44 -8.29
C PHE A 10 2.94 2.43 -9.40
N TRP A 11 1.69 2.38 -9.87
CA TRP A 11 1.29 1.47 -10.96
C TRP A 11 2.06 1.75 -12.26
N ALA A 12 2.17 3.01 -12.65
CA ALA A 12 2.88 3.40 -13.87
C ALA A 12 4.38 3.08 -13.77
N GLN A 13 4.98 3.23 -12.59
CA GLN A 13 6.38 2.88 -12.35
C GLN A 13 6.61 1.36 -12.35
N TRP A 14 5.74 0.59 -11.68
CA TRP A 14 5.79 -0.88 -11.63
C TRP A 14 5.62 -1.52 -13.01
N HIS A 15 4.72 -0.99 -13.83
CA HIS A 15 4.50 -1.49 -15.19
C HIS A 15 5.33 -0.78 -16.27
N GLY A 16 6.30 0.04 -15.84
CA GLY A 16 7.13 0.85 -16.71
C GLY A 16 8.61 0.65 -16.44
N LYS A 17 9.33 1.78 -16.30
CA LYS A 17 10.79 1.82 -16.22
C LYS A 17 11.40 1.13 -15.00
N ASP A 18 10.67 1.04 -13.89
CA ASP A 18 11.18 0.54 -12.61
C ASP A 18 10.63 -0.87 -12.30
N ARG A 19 10.12 -1.57 -13.31
CA ARG A 19 9.47 -2.87 -13.19
C ARG A 19 10.33 -3.88 -12.42
N ASP A 20 11.59 -4.04 -12.78
CA ASP A 20 12.44 -5.08 -12.19
C ASP A 20 12.71 -4.80 -10.71
N TYR A 21 12.97 -3.53 -10.37
CA TYR A 21 13.17 -3.07 -9.00
C TYR A 21 11.94 -3.30 -8.12
N LEU A 22 10.77 -2.86 -8.60
CA LEU A 22 9.52 -3.00 -7.87
C LEU A 22 9.05 -4.45 -7.81
N THR A 23 9.25 -5.24 -8.87
CA THR A 23 8.88 -6.66 -8.87
C THR A 23 9.69 -7.44 -7.83
N ALA A 24 11.00 -7.18 -7.73
CA ALA A 24 11.82 -7.78 -6.67
C ALA A 24 11.33 -7.36 -5.28
N SER A 25 11.06 -6.07 -5.08
CA SER A 25 10.56 -5.53 -3.80
C SER A 25 9.22 -6.13 -3.38
N LEU A 26 8.31 -6.31 -4.34
CA LEU A 26 6.98 -6.90 -4.11
C LEU A 26 7.05 -8.41 -3.90
N ALA A 27 8.00 -9.12 -4.52
CA ALA A 27 8.22 -10.53 -4.22
C ALA A 27 8.71 -10.73 -2.77
N MET A 28 9.63 -9.90 -2.30
CA MET A 28 10.07 -9.91 -0.89
C MET A 28 8.91 -9.58 0.06
N LEU A 29 8.10 -8.56 -0.26
CA LEU A 29 6.92 -8.22 0.54
C LEU A 29 5.92 -9.38 0.61
N GLU A 30 5.65 -10.03 -0.52
CA GLU A 30 4.77 -11.19 -0.61
C GLU A 30 5.27 -12.36 0.24
N ASN A 31 6.56 -12.70 0.10
CA ASN A 31 7.23 -13.75 0.86
C ASN A 31 7.15 -13.48 2.37
N GLY A 32 7.47 -12.26 2.79
CA GLY A 32 7.39 -11.85 4.20
C GLY A 32 5.96 -11.93 4.75
N LEU A 33 4.96 -11.47 3.99
CA LEU A 33 3.55 -11.64 4.35
C LEU A 33 3.09 -13.11 4.31
N GLY A 34 3.75 -13.96 3.51
CA GLY A 34 3.58 -15.41 3.48
C GLY A 34 4.31 -16.15 4.60
N GLY A 35 5.17 -15.45 5.32
CA GLY A 35 5.84 -15.91 6.51
C GLY A 35 7.27 -16.42 6.33
N VAL A 36 7.89 -16.09 5.20
CA VAL A 36 9.34 -16.24 5.04
C VAL A 36 10.03 -15.20 5.93
N GLU A 37 10.93 -15.67 6.79
CA GLU A 37 11.70 -14.81 7.70
C GLU A 37 12.62 -13.86 6.93
N ASP A 38 12.93 -12.72 7.53
CA ASP A 38 13.88 -11.71 7.01
C ASP A 38 13.54 -11.04 5.67
N GLU A 39 12.36 -11.27 5.11
CA GLU A 39 11.92 -10.68 3.81
C GLU A 39 11.21 -9.32 3.95
N LEU A 40 10.55 -9.05 5.09
CA LEU A 40 9.82 -7.79 5.30
C LEU A 40 10.75 -6.57 5.35
N THR A 41 11.91 -6.70 6.00
CA THR A 41 12.89 -5.61 6.13
C THR A 41 13.45 -5.14 4.78
N PRO A 42 14.02 -6.00 3.92
CA PRO A 42 14.54 -5.56 2.62
C PRO A 42 13.42 -5.07 1.67
N ALA A 43 12.22 -5.64 1.76
CA ALA A 43 11.05 -5.12 1.04
C ALA A 43 10.73 -3.67 1.44
N LEU A 44 10.61 -3.41 2.74
CA LEU A 44 10.27 -2.09 3.26
C LEU A 44 11.39 -1.06 3.08
N ILE A 45 12.67 -1.47 3.12
CA ILE A 45 13.80 -0.60 2.78
C ILE A 45 13.70 -0.10 1.33
N SER A 46 13.19 -0.93 0.42
CA SER A 46 13.05 -0.60 -0.99
C SER A 46 11.80 0.24 -1.29
N LEU A 47 10.72 0.02 -0.54
CA LEU A 47 9.44 0.68 -0.79
C LEU A 47 9.28 2.02 -0.04
N LEU A 48 9.80 2.15 1.18
CA LEU A 48 9.66 3.38 1.96
C LEU A 48 10.45 4.53 1.32
N GLY A 49 9.76 5.64 1.07
CA GLY A 49 10.31 6.79 0.37
C GLY A 49 10.49 6.61 -1.15
N TYR A 50 10.05 5.48 -1.72
CA TYR A 50 10.10 5.28 -3.17
C TYR A 50 9.12 6.20 -3.90
N GLY A 51 9.61 6.96 -4.87
CA GLY A 51 8.85 7.97 -5.60
C GLY A 51 9.20 9.40 -5.17
N HIS A 52 8.48 10.38 -5.71
CA HIS A 52 8.78 11.81 -5.48
C HIS A 52 7.66 12.52 -4.71
N GLY A 53 7.97 13.68 -4.15
CA GLY A 53 6.99 14.57 -3.52
C GLY A 53 6.84 14.36 -2.02
N LEU A 54 5.82 14.99 -1.44
CA LEU A 54 5.56 14.93 0.01
C LEU A 54 5.06 13.56 0.46
N THR A 55 4.39 12.83 -0.43
CA THR A 55 3.86 11.49 -0.21
C THR A 55 4.37 10.58 -1.33
N PRO A 56 5.60 10.04 -1.21
CA PRO A 56 6.16 9.13 -2.21
C PRO A 56 5.22 7.95 -2.48
N SER A 57 5.11 7.55 -3.75
CA SER A 57 4.20 6.49 -4.22
C SER A 57 4.33 5.17 -3.46
N GLY A 58 5.54 4.81 -3.02
CA GLY A 58 5.78 3.61 -2.22
C GLY A 58 5.16 3.69 -0.82
N ASP A 59 5.11 4.87 -0.21
CA ASP A 59 4.49 5.06 1.10
C ASP A 59 2.96 5.02 1.00
N ASP A 60 2.39 5.66 -0.02
CA ASP A 60 0.96 5.60 -0.30
C ASP A 60 0.52 4.15 -0.61
N PHE A 61 1.32 3.42 -1.39
CA PHE A 61 1.13 1.99 -1.61
C PHE A 61 1.15 1.20 -0.30
N LEU A 62 2.14 1.41 0.56
CA LEU A 62 2.25 0.71 1.85
C LEU A 62 1.10 1.05 2.81
N LEU A 63 0.60 2.29 2.79
CA LEU A 63 -0.60 2.68 3.55
C LEU A 63 -1.83 1.90 3.09
N GLY A 64 -1.98 1.71 1.77
CA GLY A 64 -3.02 0.86 1.18
C GLY A 64 -2.88 -0.61 1.56
N VAL A 65 -1.65 -1.14 1.60
CA VAL A 65 -1.38 -2.51 2.08
C VAL A 65 -1.79 -2.66 3.54
N LEU A 66 -1.35 -1.75 4.43
CA LEU A 66 -1.73 -1.78 5.85
C LEU A 66 -3.25 -1.76 6.03
N PHE A 67 -3.95 -0.88 5.32
CA PHE A 67 -5.41 -0.80 5.35
C PHE A 67 -6.07 -2.12 4.94
N ALA A 68 -5.61 -2.76 3.88
CA ALA A 68 -6.19 -4.03 3.44
C ALA A 68 -5.91 -5.18 4.43
N LEU A 69 -4.69 -5.26 4.97
CA LEU A 69 -4.32 -6.28 5.96
C LEU A 69 -5.13 -6.15 7.26
N GLU A 70 -5.39 -4.92 7.71
CA GLU A 70 -6.31 -4.62 8.82
C GLU A 70 -7.70 -5.21 8.55
N ASN A 71 -8.30 -4.85 7.42
CA ASN A 71 -9.66 -5.26 7.07
C ASN A 71 -9.78 -6.78 6.80
N GLN A 72 -8.67 -7.45 6.53
CA GLN A 72 -8.60 -8.91 6.38
C GLN A 72 -8.25 -9.66 7.67
N ALA A 73 -7.96 -8.95 8.77
CA ALA A 73 -7.38 -9.52 9.98
C ALA A 73 -6.14 -10.41 9.68
N HIS A 74 -5.28 -9.93 8.78
CA HIS A 74 -4.14 -10.72 8.30
C HIS A 74 -3.13 -11.01 9.43
N PRO A 75 -2.69 -12.27 9.62
CA PRO A 75 -1.92 -12.67 10.81
C PRO A 75 -0.53 -12.00 10.92
N ARG A 76 0.05 -11.58 9.80
CA ARG A 76 1.36 -10.89 9.75
C ARG A 76 1.27 -9.36 9.78
N ARG A 77 0.07 -8.79 10.00
CA ARG A 77 -0.13 -7.32 10.05
C ARG A 77 0.79 -6.66 11.09
N ASP A 78 0.81 -7.20 12.30
CA ASP A 78 1.54 -6.59 13.42
C ASP A 78 3.06 -6.67 13.22
N GLU A 79 3.55 -7.74 12.62
CA GLU A 79 4.96 -7.87 12.25
C GLU A 79 5.37 -6.86 11.18
N LEU A 80 4.54 -6.67 10.14
CA LEU A 80 4.74 -5.62 9.15
C LEU A 80 4.84 -4.24 9.83
N ILE A 81 3.95 -3.96 10.79
CA ILE A 81 3.95 -2.70 11.55
C ILE A 81 5.24 -2.52 12.36
N VAL A 82 5.74 -3.56 13.01
CA VAL A 82 6.99 -3.50 13.78
C VAL A 82 8.15 -3.10 12.88
N VAL A 83 8.31 -3.79 11.74
CA VAL A 83 9.40 -3.50 10.80
C VAL A 83 9.23 -2.12 10.18
N LEU A 84 8.03 -1.79 9.72
CA LEU A 84 7.71 -0.49 9.11
C LEU A 84 7.99 0.67 10.06
N SER A 85 7.58 0.56 11.34
CA SER A 85 7.78 1.60 12.35
C SER A 85 9.26 1.90 12.60
N SER A 86 10.12 0.88 12.51
CA SER A 86 11.57 1.04 12.65
C SER A 86 12.25 1.76 11.48
N LEU A 87 11.57 1.83 10.33
CA LEU A 87 12.12 2.35 9.08
C LEU A 87 11.53 3.70 8.64
N LEU A 88 10.65 4.31 9.45
CA LEU A 88 9.95 5.56 9.09
C LEU A 88 10.89 6.75 8.83
N GLY A 89 12.14 6.71 9.29
CA GLY A 89 13.14 7.73 8.95
C GLY A 89 13.59 7.72 7.48
N ARG A 90 13.12 6.78 6.66
CA ARG A 90 13.43 6.67 5.23
C ARG A 90 12.51 7.48 4.32
N THR A 91 11.44 8.04 4.86
CA THR A 91 10.48 8.84 4.10
C THR A 91 10.35 10.26 4.66
N THR A 92 9.48 11.08 4.06
CA THR A 92 9.14 12.41 4.51
C THR A 92 8.42 12.37 5.87
N ASP A 93 8.47 13.48 6.61
CA ASP A 93 7.74 13.60 7.88
C ASP A 93 6.22 13.39 7.71
N ILE A 94 5.67 13.80 6.56
CA ILE A 94 4.24 13.66 6.23
C ILE A 94 3.88 12.18 6.03
N SER A 95 4.59 11.46 5.16
CA SER A 95 4.38 10.02 4.96
C SER A 95 4.62 9.22 6.23
N ALA A 96 5.67 9.55 6.98
CA ALA A 96 5.96 8.91 8.26
C ALA A 96 4.81 9.08 9.25
N ALA A 97 4.20 10.27 9.32
CA ALA A 97 3.02 10.50 10.15
C ALA A 97 1.81 9.68 9.66
N MET A 98 1.50 9.70 8.36
CA MET A 98 0.39 8.93 7.79
C MET A 98 0.53 7.42 8.05
N LEU A 99 1.73 6.88 7.86
CA LEU A 99 2.02 5.46 8.09
C LEU A 99 1.95 5.09 9.58
N ARG A 100 2.36 5.98 10.51
CA ARG A 100 2.14 5.78 11.96
C ARG A 100 0.67 5.71 12.31
N TRP A 101 -0.14 6.62 11.78
CA TRP A 101 -1.59 6.61 12.00
C TRP A 101 -2.23 5.34 11.42
N GLY A 102 -1.84 4.95 10.20
CA GLY A 102 -2.29 3.70 9.57
C GLY A 102 -1.92 2.47 10.38
N ALA A 103 -0.69 2.40 10.93
CA ALA A 103 -0.28 1.32 11.83
C ALA A 103 -1.12 1.26 13.12
N ALA A 104 -1.61 2.40 13.59
CA ALA A 104 -2.54 2.50 14.71
C ALA A 104 -4.02 2.29 14.33
N GLY A 105 -4.32 1.90 13.08
CA GLY A 105 -5.68 1.64 12.59
C GLY A 105 -6.47 2.92 12.23
N HIS A 106 -5.80 4.06 12.12
CA HIS A 106 -6.40 5.35 11.76
C HIS A 106 -6.12 5.68 10.30
N TYR A 107 -7.18 5.77 9.50
CA TYR A 107 -7.11 6.04 8.06
C TYR A 107 -7.95 7.25 7.68
N GLY A 108 -7.61 7.87 6.54
CA GLY A 108 -8.38 8.96 5.98
C GLY A 108 -9.82 8.54 5.64
N GLU A 109 -10.75 9.48 5.72
CA GLU A 109 -12.19 9.24 5.54
C GLU A 109 -12.53 8.44 4.28
N ARG A 110 -11.89 8.75 3.14
CA ARG A 110 -12.14 8.07 1.86
C ARG A 110 -11.82 6.56 1.92
N LEU A 111 -10.76 6.16 2.62
CA LEU A 111 -10.44 4.74 2.84
C LEU A 111 -11.46 4.10 3.79
N LEU A 112 -11.88 4.81 4.84
CA LEU A 112 -12.92 4.31 5.76
C LEU A 112 -14.27 4.12 5.05
N GLN A 113 -14.63 5.03 4.14
CA GLN A 113 -15.80 4.90 3.27
C GLN A 113 -15.67 3.69 2.34
N LEU A 114 -14.48 3.44 1.77
CA LEU A 114 -14.21 2.23 0.99
C LEU A 114 -14.40 0.94 1.82
N ALA A 115 -13.94 0.90 3.07
CA ALA A 115 -14.18 -0.25 3.97
C ALA A 115 -15.67 -0.48 4.25
N ALA A 116 -16.45 0.59 4.35
CA ALA A 116 -17.87 0.55 4.66
C ALA A 116 -18.76 0.27 3.42
N ALA A 117 -18.26 0.53 2.21
CA ALA A 117 -19.03 0.42 0.97
C ALA A 117 -19.50 -1.02 0.69
N ARG A 118 -20.69 -1.17 0.09
CA ARG A 118 -21.31 -2.46 -0.26
C ARG A 118 -21.96 -2.36 -1.63
N GLY A 119 -22.04 -3.48 -2.36
CA GLY A 119 -22.70 -3.53 -3.67
C GLY A 119 -22.10 -2.51 -4.64
N ASP A 120 -22.97 -1.72 -5.28
CA ASP A 120 -22.57 -0.73 -6.30
C ASP A 120 -21.83 0.47 -5.70
N ASP A 121 -22.01 0.78 -4.40
CA ASP A 121 -21.33 1.89 -3.72
C ASP A 121 -19.80 1.70 -3.67
N ILE A 122 -19.32 0.46 -3.84
CA ILE A 122 -17.89 0.15 -3.85
C ILE A 122 -17.20 0.88 -5.01
N PHE A 123 -17.84 0.97 -6.18
CA PHE A 123 -17.24 1.65 -7.33
C PHE A 123 -17.11 3.15 -7.07
N THR A 124 -18.14 3.77 -6.51
CA THR A 124 -18.10 5.18 -6.12
C THR A 124 -17.04 5.44 -5.05
N ALA A 125 -16.91 4.57 -4.05
CA ALA A 125 -15.87 4.71 -3.03
C ALA A 125 -14.46 4.57 -3.61
N ILE A 126 -14.25 3.67 -4.58
CA ILE A 126 -12.98 3.54 -5.31
C ILE A 126 -12.67 4.84 -6.07
N GLU A 127 -13.64 5.41 -6.79
CA GLU A 127 -13.46 6.68 -7.51
C GLU A 127 -13.13 7.84 -6.56
N GLN A 128 -13.80 7.89 -5.40
CA GLN A 128 -13.52 8.88 -4.37
C GLN A 128 -12.10 8.74 -3.81
N VAL A 129 -11.62 7.53 -3.55
CA VAL A 129 -10.22 7.34 -3.14
C VAL A 129 -9.28 7.74 -4.27
N ALA A 130 -9.58 7.38 -5.52
CA ALA A 130 -8.75 7.67 -6.68
C ALA A 130 -8.57 9.19 -6.95
N ASP A 131 -9.60 9.98 -6.65
CA ASP A 131 -9.63 11.45 -6.75
C ASP A 131 -8.83 12.17 -5.64
N TYR A 132 -8.23 11.42 -4.71
CA TYR A 132 -7.40 11.99 -3.65
C TYR A 132 -5.95 12.26 -4.09
N GLY A 133 -5.54 13.53 -4.04
CA GLY A 133 -4.19 13.95 -4.39
C GLY A 133 -3.87 13.77 -5.87
N HIS A 134 -2.60 13.92 -6.25
CA HIS A 134 -2.19 13.76 -7.66
C HIS A 134 -2.13 12.27 -8.07
N SER A 135 -1.37 11.45 -7.33
CA SER A 135 -1.30 9.99 -7.51
C SER A 135 -1.61 9.20 -6.25
N SER A 136 -1.58 9.83 -5.08
CA SER A 136 -1.69 9.16 -3.77
C SER A 136 -2.92 8.25 -3.64
N GLY A 137 -4.08 8.73 -4.08
CA GLY A 137 -5.30 7.93 -4.11
C GLY A 137 -5.15 6.63 -4.90
N HIS A 138 -4.57 6.73 -6.10
CA HIS A 138 -4.31 5.58 -6.96
C HIS A 138 -3.23 4.65 -6.38
N ASP A 139 -2.21 5.21 -5.75
CA ASP A 139 -1.11 4.47 -5.16
C ASP A 139 -1.58 3.65 -3.95
N MET A 140 -2.42 4.24 -3.08
CA MET A 140 -3.14 3.53 -2.01
C MET A 140 -4.02 2.41 -2.57
N LEU A 141 -4.82 2.68 -3.62
CA LEU A 141 -5.66 1.65 -4.25
C LEU A 141 -4.82 0.52 -4.88
N CYS A 142 -3.63 0.82 -5.38
CA CYS A 142 -2.69 -0.19 -5.86
C CYS A 142 -2.24 -1.13 -4.73
N GLY A 143 -1.90 -0.56 -3.57
CA GLY A 143 -1.57 -1.33 -2.35
C GLY A 143 -2.72 -2.19 -1.85
N VAL A 144 -3.93 -1.62 -1.78
CA VAL A 144 -5.15 -2.37 -1.41
C VAL A 144 -5.34 -3.55 -2.35
N ARG A 145 -5.31 -3.32 -3.66
CA ARG A 145 -5.51 -4.38 -4.66
C ARG A 145 -4.44 -5.47 -4.55
N TYR A 146 -3.19 -5.10 -4.33
CA TYR A 146 -2.08 -6.04 -4.18
C TYR A 146 -2.27 -6.96 -2.96
N ALA A 147 -2.59 -6.40 -1.78
CA ALA A 147 -2.84 -7.21 -0.59
C ALA A 147 -4.04 -8.16 -0.77
N LEU A 148 -5.11 -7.67 -1.40
CA LEU A 148 -6.29 -8.49 -1.72
C LEU A 148 -5.98 -9.64 -2.70
N SER A 149 -5.06 -9.48 -3.65
CA SER A 149 -4.69 -10.58 -4.56
C SER A 149 -3.94 -11.70 -3.84
N LEU A 150 -3.06 -11.37 -2.89
CA LEU A 150 -2.34 -12.38 -2.10
C LEU A 150 -3.29 -13.28 -1.29
N ALA A 151 -4.34 -12.69 -0.73
CA ALA A 151 -5.35 -13.46 0.02
C ALA A 151 -6.15 -14.41 -0.88
N ARG A 152 -6.41 -14.02 -2.14
CA ARG A 152 -7.13 -14.88 -3.10
C ARG A 152 -6.32 -16.07 -3.55
N GLU A 153 -5.00 -15.92 -3.66
CA GLU A 153 -4.11 -17.01 -4.07
C GLU A 153 -3.92 -18.04 -2.95
N ARG A 154 -3.99 -17.61 -1.68
CA ARG A 154 -3.93 -18.51 -0.50
C ARG A 154 -5.25 -19.22 -0.18
N ALA A 155 -6.36 -18.73 -0.70
CA ALA A 155 -7.68 -19.37 -0.54
C ALA A 155 -7.98 -20.44 -1.60
N ARG A 156 -7.06 -20.68 -2.54
CA ARG A 156 -7.13 -21.72 -3.57
C ARG A 156 -6.24 -22.89 -3.19
#